data_AF-A0A1G1WJ21-F1
#
_entry.id   AF-A0A1G1WJ21-F1
#
_cell.length_a   1.000
_cell.length_b   1.000
_cell.length_c   1.000
_cell.angle_alpha   90.00
_cell.angle_beta   90.00
_cell.angle_gamma   90.00
#
_symmetry.space_group_name_H-M   'P 1'
#
loop_
_entity.id
_entity.type
_entity.pdbx_description
1 polymer ?
#
loop_
_entity_poly.entity_id
_entity_poly.type
_entity_poly.pdbx_seq_one_letter_code
_entity_poly.pdbx_strand_id
1 'polypeptide(L)'
;MTLVIRLRFLLSLLLTVLFLLVLASPLADGGIQLIVYERKIKIRSNHRTTQKLIACNITDKPSDKYGLIGTKLPSNVFYKVNVSSAPSSVINDLPDIVSNSFAAWDAATSGVSFSNAGNTSRNTSRNDGQNIIAWNRLSRSTLGTTYIRYNSATGAVVDVDTILNSRQPWGWTDPSSSINVDRECSSTNAYDTQNILVHELGHWIGLEDLYGSNEEDLTMFGYGSKQELKKDTLESGDSLGADAIYP
;
A
#
# COMPACT_ATOMS: atom_id res chain seq x y z
N MET A 1 -15.41 -50.83 52.23
CA MET A 1 -16.24 -50.03 51.31
C MET A 1 -15.85 -48.54 51.26
N THR A 2 -15.22 -47.99 52.31
CA THR A 2 -14.84 -46.57 52.44
C THR A 2 -13.59 -46.15 51.64
N LEU A 3 -12.64 -47.06 51.41
CA LEU A 3 -11.37 -46.75 50.71
C LEU A 3 -11.57 -46.48 49.20
N VAL A 4 -12.47 -47.23 48.55
CA VAL A 4 -12.77 -47.12 47.11
C VAL A 4 -13.49 -45.81 46.78
N ILE A 5 -14.35 -45.34 47.69
CA ILE A 5 -15.07 -44.07 47.54
C ILE A 5 -14.08 -42.89 47.58
N ARG A 6 -13.08 -42.95 48.48
CA ARG A 6 -12.04 -41.91 48.58
C ARG A 6 -11.17 -41.83 47.34
N LEU A 7 -10.81 -42.97 46.74
CA LEU A 7 -10.00 -43.00 45.52
C LEU A 7 -10.74 -42.41 44.31
N ARG A 8 -12.03 -42.72 44.16
CA ARG A 8 -12.86 -42.15 43.09
C ARG A 8 -13.06 -40.64 43.24
N PHE A 9 -13.21 -40.17 44.47
CA PHE A 9 -13.32 -38.74 44.77
C PHE A 9 -12.01 -37.99 44.47
N LEU A 10 -10.87 -38.56 44.87
CA LEU A 10 -9.54 -38.02 44.59
C LEU A 10 -9.25 -37.98 43.08
N LEU A 11 -9.61 -39.02 42.35
CA LEU A 11 -9.42 -39.07 40.90
C LEU A 11 -10.31 -38.05 40.18
N SER A 12 -11.57 -37.91 40.60
CA SER A 12 -12.48 -36.90 40.06
C SER A 12 -12.00 -35.48 40.34
N LEU A 13 -11.49 -35.22 41.55
CA LEU A 13 -10.92 -33.92 41.92
C LEU A 13 -9.64 -33.61 41.13
N LEU A 14 -8.80 -34.61 40.91
CA LEU A 14 -7.59 -34.46 40.10
C LEU A 14 -7.95 -34.16 38.64
N LEU A 15 -8.93 -34.86 38.07
CA LEU A 15 -9.43 -34.61 36.71
C LEU A 15 -10.07 -33.23 36.56
N THR A 16 -10.85 -32.77 37.53
CA THR A 16 -11.45 -31.42 37.47
C THR A 16 -10.41 -30.33 37.65
N VAL A 17 -9.41 -30.52 38.52
CA VAL A 17 -8.29 -29.58 38.67
C VAL A 17 -7.42 -29.55 37.41
N LEU A 18 -7.16 -30.70 36.78
CA LEU A 18 -6.42 -30.77 35.52
C LEU A 18 -7.22 -30.10 34.38
N PHE A 19 -8.54 -30.29 34.32
CA PHE A 19 -9.40 -29.64 33.35
C PHE A 19 -9.48 -28.12 33.57
N LEU A 20 -9.55 -27.67 34.82
CA LEU A 20 -9.47 -26.25 35.18
C LEU A 20 -8.09 -25.65 34.89
N LEU A 21 -7.01 -26.41 35.03
CA LEU A 21 -5.65 -26.01 34.65
C LEU A 21 -5.42 -26.00 33.13
N VAL A 22 -6.20 -26.75 32.34
CA VAL A 22 -6.22 -26.64 30.87
C VAL A 22 -7.07 -25.46 30.39
N LEU A 23 -8.10 -25.07 31.16
CA LEU A 23 -8.86 -23.84 30.92
C LEU A 23 -8.13 -22.58 31.44
N ALA A 24 -7.32 -22.73 32.49
CA ALA A 24 -6.53 -21.66 33.10
C ALA A 24 -5.06 -21.66 32.67
N SER A 25 -4.61 -22.65 31.91
CA SER A 25 -3.41 -22.49 31.12
C SER A 25 -3.70 -21.31 30.20
N PRO A 26 -2.81 -20.32 30.11
CA PRO A 26 -2.83 -19.47 28.95
C PRO A 26 -2.57 -20.44 27.79
N LEU A 27 -3.63 -20.89 27.11
CA LEU A 27 -3.62 -20.80 25.67
C LEU A 27 -3.10 -19.40 25.44
N ALA A 28 -1.81 -19.36 25.07
CA ALA A 28 -1.02 -18.16 25.03
C ALA A 28 -1.90 -17.05 24.48
N ASP A 29 -1.87 -15.92 25.17
CA ASP A 29 -2.56 -14.66 24.91
C ASP A 29 -2.13 -14.09 23.55
N GLY A 30 -2.23 -14.91 22.50
CA GLY A 30 -1.96 -14.65 21.10
C GLY A 30 -3.11 -13.85 20.51
N GLY A 31 -3.55 -12.83 21.27
CA GLY A 31 -4.33 -11.76 20.71
C GLY A 31 -3.62 -11.28 19.46
N ILE A 32 -4.38 -11.15 18.37
CA ILE A 32 -3.88 -10.67 17.09
C ILE A 32 -3.21 -9.31 17.34
N GLN A 33 -1.88 -9.26 17.29
CA GLN A 33 -1.14 -8.00 17.37
C GLN A 33 -1.24 -7.30 16.02
N LEU A 34 -2.26 -6.45 15.90
CA LEU A 34 -2.41 -5.55 14.75
C LEU A 34 -1.43 -4.38 14.88
N ILE A 35 -0.52 -4.27 13.92
CA ILE A 35 0.41 -3.14 13.79
C ILE A 35 -0.08 -2.24 12.66
N VAL A 36 0.08 -0.93 12.82
CA VAL A 36 -0.11 0.05 11.75
C VAL A 36 1.26 0.44 11.20
N TYR A 37 1.49 0.18 9.92
CA TYR A 37 2.65 0.64 9.18
C TYR A 37 2.27 1.86 8.33
N GLU A 38 3.01 2.97 8.46
CA GLU A 38 2.71 4.24 7.77
C GLU A 38 3.85 4.58 6.81
N ARG A 39 3.55 4.75 5.51
CA ARG A 39 4.52 5.12 4.48
C ARG A 39 4.10 6.33 3.70
N LYS A 40 5.09 7.13 3.27
CA LYS A 40 4.88 8.48 2.76
C LYS A 40 5.84 8.77 1.63
N ILE A 41 5.34 8.83 0.41
CA ILE A 41 6.08 9.46 -0.67
C ILE A 41 6.20 10.97 -0.44
N LYS A 42 7.40 11.50 -0.70
CA LYS A 42 7.74 12.90 -0.45
C LYS A 42 7.96 13.68 -1.74
N ILE A 43 7.90 15.00 -1.63
CA ILE A 43 8.33 15.88 -2.72
C ILE A 43 9.84 15.74 -2.92
N ARG A 44 10.26 15.45 -4.15
CA ARG A 44 11.66 15.55 -4.56
C ARG A 44 12.03 17.04 -4.70
N SER A 45 13.00 17.50 -3.92
CA SER A 45 13.62 18.86 -3.87
C SER A 45 13.00 19.99 -4.72
N ASN A 46 12.64 21.11 -4.08
CA ASN A 46 12.01 22.29 -4.71
C ASN A 46 12.92 23.13 -5.64
N HIS A 47 14.16 22.71 -5.92
CA HIS A 47 15.06 23.48 -6.79
C HIS A 47 14.71 23.29 -8.27
N ARG A 48 14.18 24.37 -8.89
CA ARG A 48 13.65 24.45 -10.26
C ARG A 48 14.61 23.93 -11.35
N THR A 49 15.91 24.11 -11.15
CA THR A 49 16.98 23.65 -12.07
C THR A 49 17.19 22.14 -12.02
N THR A 50 16.99 21.51 -10.86
CA THR A 50 17.06 20.05 -10.65
C THR A 50 15.78 19.34 -11.10
N GLN A 51 14.60 19.95 -10.94
CA GLN A 51 13.33 19.37 -11.39
C GLN A 51 13.27 19.21 -12.92
N LYS A 52 13.79 20.18 -13.66
CA LYS A 52 13.75 20.19 -15.14
C LYS A 52 14.71 19.20 -15.81
N LEU A 53 15.78 18.79 -15.11
CA LEU A 53 16.81 17.88 -15.63
C LEU A 53 16.57 16.40 -15.26
N ILE A 54 15.60 16.13 -14.37
CA ILE A 54 15.42 14.80 -13.77
C ILE A 54 14.02 14.23 -14.04
N ALA A 55 12.96 15.05 -14.09
CA ALA A 55 11.61 14.56 -14.41
C ALA A 55 11.48 14.07 -15.87
N CYS A 56 12.30 14.60 -16.78
CA CYS A 56 12.21 14.37 -18.24
C CYS A 56 13.53 13.84 -18.84
N ASN A 57 14.32 13.11 -18.05
CA ASN A 57 15.57 12.54 -18.56
C ASN A 57 15.32 11.13 -19.12
N ILE A 58 15.51 10.99 -20.43
CA ILE A 58 15.29 9.80 -21.27
C ILE A 58 16.23 8.60 -21.00
N THR A 59 17.00 8.60 -19.91
CA THR A 59 17.89 7.47 -19.60
C THR A 59 17.34 6.68 -18.44
N ASP A 60 16.68 5.57 -18.74
CA ASP A 60 16.34 4.56 -17.76
C ASP A 60 17.59 4.08 -17.05
N LYS A 61 17.58 4.18 -15.73
CA LYS A 61 18.55 3.55 -14.84
C LYS A 61 17.85 2.33 -14.22
N PRO A 62 17.72 1.22 -14.97
CA PRO A 62 17.11 0.02 -14.45
C PRO A 62 17.88 -0.43 -13.21
N SER A 63 17.14 -0.93 -12.23
CA SER A 63 17.67 -1.35 -10.94
C SER A 63 16.83 -2.50 -10.43
N ASP A 64 17.46 -3.64 -10.14
CA ASP A 64 16.78 -4.80 -9.57
C ASP A 64 16.61 -4.70 -8.04
N LYS A 65 16.76 -3.48 -7.49
CA LYS A 65 16.64 -3.23 -6.06
C LYS A 65 15.18 -3.22 -5.65
N TYR A 66 14.89 -3.88 -4.53
CA TYR A 66 13.61 -3.82 -3.84
C TYR A 66 13.81 -3.98 -2.34
N GLY A 67 12.82 -3.55 -1.57
CA GLY A 67 12.70 -3.85 -0.15
C GLY A 67 11.30 -4.36 0.16
N LEU A 68 11.16 -5.16 1.22
CA LEU A 68 9.91 -5.80 1.60
C LEU A 68 9.50 -5.35 3.00
N ILE A 69 8.23 -4.99 3.17
CA ILE A 69 7.62 -4.65 4.46
C ILE A 69 7.46 -5.93 5.31
N GLY A 70 7.26 -7.08 4.65
CA GLY A 70 6.89 -8.35 5.28
C GLY A 70 5.38 -8.52 5.44
N THR A 71 4.59 -7.76 4.67
CA THR A 71 3.13 -7.89 4.61
C THR A 71 2.68 -8.55 3.31
N LYS A 72 1.53 -9.22 3.35
CA LYS A 72 0.92 -9.86 2.18
C LYS A 72 -0.59 -9.65 2.16
N LEU A 73 -1.12 -9.28 0.99
CA LEU A 73 -2.55 -9.11 0.76
C LEU A 73 -3.29 -10.46 0.71
N PRO A 74 -4.60 -10.49 1.05
CA PRO A 74 -5.45 -11.62 0.72
C PRO A 74 -5.65 -11.72 -0.80
N SER A 75 -6.07 -12.89 -1.29
CA SER A 75 -6.30 -13.13 -2.72
C SER A 75 -7.40 -12.27 -3.36
N ASN A 76 -8.33 -11.76 -2.56
CA ASN A 76 -9.39 -10.86 -3.03
C ASN A 76 -9.34 -9.58 -2.20
N VAL A 77 -9.00 -8.47 -2.85
CA VAL A 77 -8.88 -7.16 -2.22
C VAL A 77 -10.00 -6.27 -2.75
N PHE A 78 -10.93 -5.92 -1.87
CA PHE A 78 -11.96 -4.94 -2.18
C PHE A 78 -11.47 -3.56 -1.74
N TYR A 79 -11.63 -2.56 -2.60
CA TYR A 79 -11.29 -1.18 -2.28
C TYR A 79 -12.44 -0.24 -2.62
N LYS A 80 -12.47 0.92 -1.96
CA LYS A 80 -13.44 1.98 -2.23
C LYS A 80 -12.70 3.28 -2.53
N VAL A 81 -13.26 4.09 -3.39
CA VAL A 81 -12.68 5.41 -3.72
C VAL A 81 -13.57 6.49 -3.13
N ASN A 82 -12.98 7.52 -2.52
CA ASN A 82 -13.73 8.72 -2.17
C ASN A 82 -13.64 9.74 -3.31
N VAL A 83 -14.55 9.61 -4.27
CA VAL A 83 -14.58 10.45 -5.48
C VAL A 83 -14.76 11.92 -5.12
N SER A 84 -15.59 12.25 -4.14
CA SER A 84 -15.87 13.65 -3.77
C SER A 84 -14.71 14.35 -3.06
N SER A 85 -13.72 13.59 -2.58
CA SER A 85 -12.50 14.16 -2.01
C SER A 85 -11.45 14.54 -3.06
N ALA A 86 -11.53 13.97 -4.25
CA ALA A 86 -10.54 14.18 -5.30
C ALA A 86 -10.54 15.63 -5.83
N PRO A 87 -9.37 16.18 -6.21
CA PRO A 87 -9.27 17.50 -6.84
C PRO A 87 -10.07 17.55 -8.15
N SER A 88 -10.67 18.71 -8.43
CA SER A 88 -11.45 18.92 -9.66
C SER A 88 -10.63 18.73 -10.95
N SER A 89 -9.31 18.82 -10.87
CA SER A 89 -8.41 18.61 -12.00
C SER A 89 -8.25 17.15 -12.44
N VAL A 90 -8.68 16.20 -11.60
CA VAL A 90 -8.54 14.75 -11.87
C VAL A 90 -9.81 13.95 -11.57
N ILE A 91 -10.84 14.58 -11.01
CA ILE A 91 -12.05 13.88 -10.56
C ILE A 91 -12.80 13.15 -11.69
N ASN A 92 -12.79 13.70 -12.90
CA ASN A 92 -13.49 13.10 -14.05
C ASN A 92 -12.76 11.86 -14.56
N ASP A 93 -11.43 11.88 -14.47
CA ASP A 93 -10.54 10.81 -14.95
C ASP A 93 -10.23 9.78 -13.85
N LEU A 94 -10.70 10.02 -12.63
CA LEU A 94 -10.41 9.21 -11.46
C LEU A 94 -10.71 7.71 -11.63
N PRO A 95 -11.82 7.29 -12.30
CA PRO A 95 -12.03 5.87 -12.58
C PRO A 95 -10.88 5.23 -13.37
N ASP A 96 -10.38 5.93 -14.40
CA ASP A 96 -9.31 5.43 -15.27
C ASP A 96 -7.96 5.47 -14.56
N ILE A 97 -7.67 6.56 -13.84
CA ILE A 97 -6.47 6.68 -12.99
C ILE A 97 -6.36 5.49 -12.03
N VAL A 98 -7.43 5.21 -11.30
CA VAL A 98 -7.45 4.12 -10.30
C VAL A 98 -7.37 2.77 -10.99
N SER A 99 -8.10 2.56 -12.08
CA SER A 99 -8.07 1.31 -12.85
C SER A 99 -6.66 1.03 -13.39
N ASN A 100 -6.00 2.02 -14.00
CA ASN A 100 -4.65 1.89 -14.52
C ASN A 100 -3.64 1.64 -13.40
N SER A 101 -3.82 2.29 -12.24
CA SER A 101 -2.91 2.12 -11.11
C SER A 101 -2.92 0.70 -10.54
N PHE A 102 -4.09 0.06 -10.45
CA PHE A 102 -4.18 -1.35 -10.07
C PHE A 102 -3.68 -2.27 -11.18
N ALA A 103 -4.01 -1.97 -12.45
CA ALA A 103 -3.56 -2.77 -13.59
C ALA A 103 -2.03 -2.83 -13.74
N ALA A 104 -1.31 -1.78 -13.30
CA ALA A 104 0.15 -1.79 -13.25
C ALA A 104 0.72 -2.91 -12.38
N TRP A 105 0.00 -3.31 -11.32
CA TRP A 105 0.42 -4.37 -10.40
C TRP A 105 -0.15 -5.75 -10.74
N ASP A 106 -1.25 -5.84 -11.48
CA ASP A 106 -1.95 -7.10 -11.78
C ASP A 106 -1.01 -8.21 -12.30
N ALA A 107 -0.08 -7.86 -13.19
CA ALA A 107 0.87 -8.82 -13.76
C ALA A 107 1.95 -9.29 -12.76
N ALA A 108 2.29 -8.46 -11.78
CA ALA A 108 3.34 -8.71 -10.79
C ALA A 108 2.79 -9.28 -9.46
N THR A 109 1.46 -9.40 -9.33
CA THR A 109 0.81 -9.90 -8.11
C THR A 109 -0.08 -11.11 -8.39
N SER A 110 0.54 -12.18 -8.89
CA SER A 110 -0.17 -13.43 -9.21
C SER A 110 -1.02 -13.92 -8.03
N GLY A 111 -2.29 -14.23 -8.30
CA GLY A 111 -3.22 -14.75 -7.30
C GLY A 111 -3.83 -13.70 -6.36
N VAL A 112 -3.58 -12.40 -6.60
CA VAL A 112 -4.33 -11.30 -6.00
C VAL A 112 -5.27 -10.70 -7.05
N SER A 113 -6.50 -10.42 -6.65
CA SER A 113 -7.46 -9.69 -7.48
C SER A 113 -7.93 -8.43 -6.76
N PHE A 114 -7.99 -7.33 -7.49
CA PHE A 114 -8.48 -6.05 -7.00
C PHE A 114 -9.89 -5.80 -7.53
N SER A 115 -10.81 -5.44 -6.63
CA SER A 115 -12.21 -5.21 -6.98
C SER A 115 -12.72 -3.90 -6.39
N ASN A 116 -13.15 -2.99 -7.27
CA ASN A 116 -13.77 -1.75 -6.87
C ASN A 116 -15.15 -2.01 -6.23
N ALA A 117 -15.26 -1.79 -4.92
CA ALA A 117 -16.49 -1.92 -4.13
C ALA A 117 -17.29 -0.60 -4.06
N GLY A 118 -17.00 0.35 -4.94
CA GLY A 118 -17.75 1.58 -5.14
C GLY A 118 -17.25 2.77 -4.32
N ASN A 119 -18.11 3.78 -4.19
CA ASN A 119 -17.76 5.05 -3.56
C ASN A 119 -17.79 4.96 -2.02
N THR A 120 -16.99 5.80 -1.36
CA THR A 120 -17.03 6.03 0.10
C THR A 120 -16.98 7.52 0.42
N SER A 121 -17.44 7.90 1.63
CA SER A 121 -17.28 9.26 2.17
C SER A 121 -16.08 9.39 3.11
N ARG A 122 -15.37 8.28 3.37
CA ARG A 122 -14.17 8.25 4.21
C ARG A 122 -13.00 8.91 3.51
N ASN A 123 -12.28 9.78 4.20
CA ASN A 123 -11.07 10.45 3.70
C ASN A 123 -9.95 10.49 4.74
N THR A 124 -9.97 9.56 5.68
CA THR A 124 -8.98 9.42 6.75
C THR A 124 -8.82 7.95 7.03
N SER A 125 -7.60 7.54 7.35
CA SER A 125 -7.33 6.15 7.70
C SER A 125 -8.04 5.73 8.99
N ARG A 126 -8.66 4.54 8.97
CA ARG A 126 -9.40 3.96 10.10
C ARG A 126 -9.32 2.44 10.03
N ASN A 127 -9.27 1.78 11.19
CA ASN A 127 -9.46 0.33 11.25
C ASN A 127 -10.96 0.02 11.13
N ASP A 128 -11.53 0.12 9.93
CA ASP A 128 -12.95 -0.12 9.68
C ASP A 128 -13.23 -1.21 8.63
N GLY A 129 -12.17 -1.91 8.18
CA GLY A 129 -12.25 -3.02 7.24
C GLY A 129 -12.58 -2.57 5.81
N GLN A 130 -12.48 -1.27 5.53
CA GLN A 130 -12.62 -0.73 4.19
C GLN A 130 -11.26 -0.26 3.72
N ASN A 131 -10.72 -0.91 2.69
CA ASN A 131 -9.55 -0.36 2.03
C ASN A 131 -9.99 0.85 1.21
N ILE A 132 -9.40 2.04 1.43
CA ILE A 132 -9.83 3.26 0.74
C ILE A 132 -8.69 3.95 -0.02
N ILE A 133 -9.06 4.61 -1.12
CA ILE A 133 -8.26 5.65 -1.77
C ILE A 133 -9.02 6.97 -1.66
N ALA A 134 -8.40 7.97 -1.04
CA ALA A 134 -9.04 9.26 -0.80
C ALA A 134 -8.04 10.41 -0.77
N TRP A 135 -8.53 11.65 -0.79
CA TRP A 135 -7.72 12.84 -0.61
C TRP A 135 -8.03 13.54 0.71
N ASN A 136 -6.98 13.96 1.40
CA ASN A 136 -7.11 14.81 2.58
C ASN A 136 -5.82 15.60 2.83
N ARG A 137 -5.88 16.50 3.81
CA ARG A 137 -4.81 17.42 4.14
C ARG A 137 -3.65 16.70 4.83
N LEU A 138 -2.52 16.56 4.13
CA LEU A 138 -1.26 16.07 4.71
C LEU A 138 -0.24 17.21 4.91
N SER A 139 0.95 16.88 5.42
CA SER A 139 2.08 17.81 5.47
C SER A 139 2.47 18.25 4.06
N ARG A 140 2.95 19.49 3.91
CA ARG A 140 3.27 20.09 2.59
C ARG A 140 4.36 19.35 1.81
N SER A 141 5.19 18.55 2.47
CA SER A 141 6.25 17.76 1.84
C SER A 141 5.84 16.34 1.48
N THR A 142 4.59 15.94 1.75
CA THR A 142 4.05 14.59 1.47
C THR A 142 3.13 14.65 0.25
N LEU A 143 3.19 13.66 -0.65
CA LEU A 143 2.24 13.54 -1.76
C LEU A 143 1.14 12.53 -1.45
N GLY A 144 1.50 11.41 -0.83
CA GLY A 144 0.57 10.37 -0.37
C GLY A 144 1.02 9.78 0.96
N THR A 145 0.09 9.13 1.64
CA THR A 145 0.38 8.25 2.77
C THR A 145 -0.45 6.98 2.66
N THR A 146 0.19 5.82 2.77
CA THR A 146 -0.49 4.52 2.92
C THR A 146 -0.34 4.01 4.35
N TYR A 147 -1.46 3.58 4.91
CA TYR A 147 -1.58 3.00 6.24
C TYR A 147 -1.95 1.53 6.10
N ILE A 148 -1.04 0.64 6.48
CA ILE A 148 -1.25 -0.80 6.39
C ILE A 148 -1.47 -1.34 7.78
N ARG A 149 -2.61 -1.99 8.00
CA ARG A 149 -2.90 -2.72 9.22
C ARG A 149 -2.74 -4.20 8.93
N TYR A 150 -1.92 -4.87 9.71
CA TYR A 150 -1.60 -6.27 9.47
C TYR A 150 -1.40 -7.04 10.77
N ASN A 151 -1.62 -8.34 10.69
CA ASN A 151 -1.26 -9.27 11.75
C ASN A 151 0.27 -9.45 11.75
N SER A 152 0.94 -8.93 12.79
CA SER A 152 2.40 -8.98 12.89
C SER A 152 2.99 -10.39 12.99
N ALA A 153 2.21 -11.37 13.45
CA ALA A 153 2.67 -12.76 13.52
C ALA A 153 2.67 -13.46 12.15
N THR A 154 1.80 -13.04 11.23
CA THR A 154 1.63 -13.71 9.92
C THR A 154 1.96 -12.84 8.71
N GLY A 155 2.11 -11.53 8.88
CA GLY A 155 2.22 -10.57 7.79
C GLY A 155 0.90 -10.30 7.05
N ALA A 156 -0.21 -10.95 7.44
CA ALA A 156 -1.47 -10.82 6.71
C ALA A 156 -2.06 -9.41 6.86
N VAL A 157 -2.24 -8.70 5.74
CA VAL A 157 -2.94 -7.41 5.70
C VAL A 157 -4.41 -7.63 6.02
N VAL A 158 -4.95 -6.80 6.92
CA VAL A 158 -6.37 -6.84 7.32
C VAL A 158 -7.14 -5.60 6.87
N ASP A 159 -6.44 -4.48 6.64
CA ASP A 159 -7.02 -3.19 6.28
C ASP A 159 -5.89 -2.27 5.75
N VAL A 160 -6.14 -1.56 4.64
CA VAL A 160 -5.16 -0.67 4.01
C VAL A 160 -5.81 0.60 3.45
N ASP A 161 -5.34 1.75 3.89
CA ASP A 161 -5.87 3.06 3.48
C ASP A 161 -4.79 3.91 2.81
N THR A 162 -5.09 4.47 1.63
CA THR A 162 -4.24 5.47 0.96
C THR A 162 -4.91 6.83 0.99
N ILE A 163 -4.19 7.82 1.54
CA ILE A 163 -4.59 9.21 1.59
C ILE A 163 -3.62 10.05 0.73
N LEU A 164 -4.10 10.58 -0.39
CA LEU A 164 -3.38 11.53 -1.22
C LEU A 164 -3.55 12.96 -0.70
N ASN A 165 -2.52 13.80 -0.87
CA ASN A 165 -2.49 15.11 -0.25
C ASN A 165 -3.31 16.15 -1.02
N SER A 166 -4.43 16.61 -0.46
CA SER A 166 -5.28 17.64 -1.07
C SER A 166 -4.64 19.02 -1.21
N ARG A 167 -3.44 19.24 -0.66
CA ARG A 167 -2.69 20.51 -0.76
C ARG A 167 -1.73 20.58 -1.94
N GLN A 168 -1.56 19.49 -2.69
CA GLN A 168 -0.67 19.44 -3.85
C GLN A 168 -1.44 19.73 -5.14
N PRO A 169 -0.78 20.29 -6.16
CA PRO A 169 -1.37 20.36 -7.50
C PRO A 169 -1.33 18.96 -8.12
N TRP A 170 -2.50 18.47 -8.52
CA TRP A 170 -2.68 17.16 -9.16
C TRP A 170 -3.07 17.32 -10.62
N GLY A 171 -2.51 16.46 -11.46
CA GLY A 171 -2.92 16.26 -12.83
C GLY A 171 -2.90 14.78 -13.15
N TRP A 172 -3.24 14.47 -14.39
CA TRP A 172 -3.07 13.14 -14.94
C TRP A 172 -2.80 13.26 -16.43
N THR A 173 -1.95 12.39 -16.93
CA THR A 173 -1.70 12.24 -18.36
C THR A 173 -2.19 10.86 -18.79
N ASP A 174 -3.18 10.83 -19.68
CA ASP A 174 -3.71 9.57 -20.20
C ASP A 174 -2.61 8.75 -20.88
N PRO A 175 -2.31 7.52 -20.41
CA PRO A 175 -1.26 6.68 -20.98
C PRO A 175 -1.59 6.19 -22.40
N SER A 176 -2.85 6.31 -22.85
CA SER A 176 -3.26 6.05 -24.24
C SER A 176 -2.97 7.22 -25.18
N SER A 177 -2.59 8.39 -24.64
CA SER A 177 -2.14 9.51 -25.46
C SER A 177 -0.82 9.15 -26.16
N SER A 178 -0.46 9.91 -27.21
CA SER A 178 0.78 9.67 -27.97
C SER A 178 2.06 9.95 -27.19
N ILE A 179 1.98 10.20 -25.88
CA ILE A 179 3.10 10.47 -25.00
C ILE A 179 3.77 9.15 -24.60
N ASN A 180 5.09 9.09 -24.71
CA ASN A 180 5.86 8.02 -24.11
C ASN A 180 6.19 8.40 -22.67
N VAL A 181 5.48 7.81 -21.69
CA VAL A 181 5.65 8.13 -20.25
C VAL A 181 7.07 7.91 -19.71
N ASP A 182 7.87 7.07 -20.36
CA ASP A 182 9.27 6.82 -20.01
C ASP A 182 10.24 7.86 -20.58
N ARG A 183 9.83 8.60 -21.62
CA ARG A 183 10.67 9.52 -22.39
C ARG A 183 10.18 10.96 -22.39
N GLU A 184 8.97 11.20 -21.94
CA GLU A 184 8.30 12.50 -22.00
C GLU A 184 7.67 12.85 -20.65
N CYS A 185 7.42 14.15 -20.48
CA CYS A 185 6.87 14.72 -19.26
C CYS A 185 5.49 15.29 -19.50
N SER A 186 4.68 15.33 -18.44
CA SER A 186 3.42 16.05 -18.50
C SER A 186 3.65 17.55 -18.77
N SER A 187 2.83 18.11 -19.66
CA SER A 187 2.80 19.55 -19.91
C SER A 187 2.24 20.35 -18.72
N THR A 188 1.61 19.67 -17.76
CA THR A 188 1.00 20.28 -16.57
C THR A 188 1.98 20.31 -15.40
N ASN A 189 2.22 21.49 -14.81
CA ASN A 189 3.08 21.65 -13.62
C ASN A 189 2.41 21.15 -12.31
N ALA A 190 2.04 19.87 -12.30
CA ALA A 190 1.38 19.14 -11.23
C ALA A 190 2.05 17.77 -11.03
N TYR A 191 1.74 17.10 -9.92
CA TYR A 191 2.09 15.69 -9.74
C TYR A 191 1.11 14.84 -10.54
N ASP A 192 1.62 13.84 -11.24
CA ASP A 192 0.77 12.86 -11.88
C ASP A 192 0.11 11.98 -10.81
N THR A 193 -1.21 11.83 -10.91
CA THR A 193 -1.98 11.10 -9.91
C THR A 193 -1.79 9.59 -10.01
N GLN A 194 -1.65 9.07 -11.23
CA GLN A 194 -1.41 7.65 -11.45
C GLN A 194 -0.03 7.29 -10.91
N ASN A 195 1.01 8.05 -11.26
CA ASN A 195 2.38 7.86 -10.78
C ASN A 195 2.45 7.68 -9.25
N ILE A 196 1.86 8.64 -8.53
CA ILE A 196 1.87 8.62 -7.07
C ILE A 196 0.98 7.50 -6.53
N LEU A 197 -0.15 7.20 -7.17
CA LEU A 197 -1.02 6.13 -6.72
C LEU A 197 -0.40 4.74 -6.94
N VAL A 198 0.28 4.50 -8.07
CA VAL A 198 0.99 3.24 -8.33
C VAL A 198 2.05 2.99 -7.27
N HIS A 199 2.82 4.02 -6.88
CA HIS A 199 3.76 3.95 -5.76
C HIS A 199 3.06 3.56 -4.45
N GLU A 200 2.00 4.26 -4.09
CA GLU A 200 1.26 3.98 -2.85
C GLU A 200 0.64 2.57 -2.85
N LEU A 201 0.19 2.08 -4.01
CA LEU A 201 -0.28 0.70 -4.17
C LEU A 201 0.85 -0.32 -4.02
N GLY A 202 2.09 0.00 -4.37
CA GLY A 202 3.23 -0.86 -4.09
C GLY A 202 3.43 -1.13 -2.59
N HIS A 203 3.07 -0.17 -1.73
CA HIS A 203 2.98 -0.44 -0.29
C HIS A 203 1.85 -1.41 0.07
N TRP A 204 0.70 -1.37 -0.63
CA TRP A 204 -0.35 -2.38 -0.44
C TRP A 204 0.20 -3.77 -0.74
N ILE A 205 0.93 -3.89 -1.84
CA ILE A 205 1.55 -5.15 -2.30
C ILE A 205 2.52 -5.69 -1.26
N GLY A 206 3.22 -4.81 -0.54
CA GLY A 206 4.13 -5.14 0.56
C GLY A 206 5.57 -4.65 0.33
N LEU A 207 5.76 -3.68 -0.56
CA LEU A 207 7.07 -3.13 -0.92
C LEU A 207 7.46 -1.90 -0.09
N GLU A 208 8.75 -1.77 0.19
CA GLU A 208 9.37 -0.65 0.89
C GLU A 208 9.73 0.51 -0.06
N ASP A 209 9.73 1.74 0.47
CA ASP A 209 10.38 2.87 -0.20
C ASP A 209 11.87 2.60 -0.42
N LEU A 210 12.37 3.11 -1.53
CA LEU A 210 13.77 3.13 -1.94
C LEU A 210 14.27 4.58 -2.04
N TYR A 211 15.58 4.79 -1.82
CA TYR A 211 16.17 6.13 -1.68
C TYR A 211 17.58 6.28 -2.25
N GLY A 212 18.13 5.22 -2.84
CA GLY A 212 19.42 5.21 -3.52
C GLY A 212 19.41 6.04 -4.79
N SER A 213 20.56 6.61 -5.15
CA SER A 213 20.71 7.47 -6.32
C SER A 213 20.53 6.77 -7.67
N ASN A 214 20.57 5.43 -7.68
CA ASN A 214 20.28 4.58 -8.83
C ASN A 214 18.89 3.94 -8.76
N GLU A 215 18.06 4.32 -7.79
CA GLU A 215 16.71 3.79 -7.57
C GLU A 215 15.65 4.82 -8.00
N GLU A 216 16.07 5.97 -8.53
CA GLU A 216 15.21 7.13 -8.80
C GLU A 216 14.10 6.88 -9.82
N ASP A 217 14.29 5.88 -10.68
CA ASP A 217 13.35 5.50 -11.73
C ASP A 217 12.41 4.38 -11.29
N LEU A 218 12.74 3.68 -10.19
CA LEU A 218 11.87 2.65 -9.62
C LEU A 218 10.57 3.29 -9.12
N THR A 219 9.45 2.60 -9.34
CA THR A 219 8.14 3.01 -8.85
C THR A 219 8.17 3.22 -7.34
N MET A 220 8.86 2.35 -6.61
CA MET A 220 9.01 2.42 -5.16
C MET A 220 10.02 3.46 -4.65
N PHE A 221 10.56 4.34 -5.51
CA PHE A 221 11.37 5.46 -5.03
C PHE A 221 10.54 6.43 -4.18
N GLY A 222 10.95 6.68 -2.94
CA GLY A 222 10.16 7.45 -1.96
C GLY A 222 10.06 8.96 -2.22
N TYR A 223 10.41 9.42 -3.42
CA TYR A 223 10.28 10.80 -3.87
C TYR A 223 9.61 10.92 -5.23
N GLY A 224 8.60 11.79 -5.33
CA GLY A 224 7.93 12.16 -6.59
C GLY A 224 8.23 13.60 -7.00
N SER A 225 8.25 13.83 -8.32
CA SER A 225 8.42 15.15 -8.93
C SER A 225 7.18 15.56 -9.72
N LYS A 226 6.98 16.87 -9.89
CA LYS A 226 5.97 17.34 -10.83
C LYS A 226 6.37 16.97 -12.25
N GLN A 227 5.39 16.75 -13.11
CA GLN A 227 5.54 16.40 -14.53
C GLN A 227 6.14 15.01 -14.81
N GLU A 228 6.53 14.27 -13.77
CA GLU A 228 7.08 12.92 -13.88
C GLU A 228 5.95 11.92 -14.17
N LEU A 229 6.12 11.12 -15.23
CA LEU A 229 5.17 10.10 -15.67
C LEU A 229 5.72 8.68 -15.58
N LYS A 230 7.03 8.52 -15.63
CA LYS A 230 7.73 7.25 -15.72
C LYS A 230 7.33 6.19 -14.68
N LYS A 231 6.89 6.59 -13.48
CA LYS A 231 6.46 5.67 -12.42
C LYS A 231 4.97 5.33 -12.46
N ASP A 232 4.31 5.61 -13.60
CA ASP A 232 3.00 5.06 -13.93
C ASP A 232 3.07 3.55 -14.20
N THR A 233 4.28 3.06 -14.52
CA THR A 233 4.62 1.65 -14.79
C THR A 233 5.63 1.15 -13.76
N LEU A 234 5.82 -0.16 -13.72
CA LEU A 234 6.78 -0.84 -12.86
C LEU A 234 8.14 -0.97 -13.53
N GLU A 235 9.21 -0.82 -12.76
CA GLU A 235 10.55 -1.23 -13.19
C GLU A 235 10.94 -2.60 -12.62
N SER A 236 12.11 -3.09 -13.07
CA SER A 236 12.55 -4.47 -12.79
C SER A 236 12.58 -4.79 -11.30
N GLY A 237 13.11 -3.89 -10.47
CA GLY A 237 13.11 -4.03 -9.02
C GLY A 237 11.70 -4.12 -8.43
N ASP A 238 10.76 -3.31 -8.91
CA ASP A 238 9.38 -3.30 -8.42
C ASP A 238 8.69 -4.65 -8.73
N SER A 239 8.88 -5.15 -9.95
CA SER A 239 8.34 -6.46 -10.38
C SER A 239 8.96 -7.61 -9.60
N LEU A 240 10.30 -7.62 -9.45
CA LEU A 240 11.01 -8.64 -8.67
C LEU A 240 10.61 -8.65 -7.19
N GLY A 241 10.36 -7.47 -6.61
CA GLY A 241 9.88 -7.36 -5.25
C GLY A 241 8.48 -7.94 -5.08
N ALA A 242 7.59 -7.66 -6.02
CA ALA A 242 6.23 -8.20 -6.00
C ALA A 242 6.23 -9.73 -6.20
N ASP A 243 7.00 -10.25 -7.16
CA ASP A 243 7.17 -11.70 -7.40
C ASP A 243 7.74 -12.42 -6.17
N ALA A 244 8.61 -11.78 -5.39
CA ALA A 244 9.13 -12.35 -4.14
C ALA A 244 8.04 -12.56 -3.08
N ILE A 245 6.93 -11.81 -3.15
CA ILE A 245 5.76 -11.95 -2.26
C ILE A 245 4.70 -12.86 -2.89
N TYR A 246 4.53 -12.79 -4.22
CA TYR A 246 3.48 -13.45 -5.01
C TYR A 246 4.08 -14.30 -6.16
N PRO A 247 4.71 -15.44 -5.85
CA PRO A 247 5.38 -16.29 -6.85
C PRO A 247 4.42 -17.09 -7.74
#